data_AF-A0A519JVX7-F1
#
_entry.id   AF-A0A519JVX7-F1
#
_cell.length_a   1.000
_cell.length_b   1.000
_cell.length_c   1.000
_cell.angle_alpha   90.00
_cell.angle_beta   90.00
_cell.angle_gamma   90.00
#
_symmetry.space_group_name_H-M   'P 1'
#
loop_
_entity.id
_entity.type
_entity.pdbx_description
1 polymer ?
#
loop_
_entity_poly.entity_id
_entity_poly.type
_entity_poly.pdbx_seq_one_letter_code
_entity_poly.pdbx_strand_id
1 'polypeptide(L)'
;EAAVEYERSESGLRYQLIEGKIMADNKVQITFDDLKSYTATMIKRQMAQFGQMNPTDADVDGIVARVLSNQDEVKRLSEQIMSEKMLNLFKEKVSAKSKEVSYETFIKEMYGEN
;
A
#
# COMPACT_ATOMS: atom_id res chain seq x y z
N GLU A 1 10.81 -25.06 -20.26
CA GLU A 1 10.35 -24.70 -18.90
C GLU A 1 11.46 -24.12 -18.03
N ALA A 2 12.58 -24.81 -17.79
CA ALA A 2 13.65 -24.32 -16.90
C ALA A 2 14.24 -22.93 -17.26
N ALA A 3 14.44 -22.61 -18.54
CA ALA A 3 14.94 -21.30 -18.96
C ALA A 3 13.92 -20.17 -18.75
N VAL A 4 12.62 -20.47 -18.89
CA VAL A 4 11.53 -19.49 -18.72
C VAL A 4 11.28 -19.22 -17.23
N GLU A 5 11.38 -20.24 -16.38
CA GLU A 5 11.37 -20.02 -14.92
C GLU A 5 12.61 -19.26 -14.43
N TYR A 6 13.78 -19.50 -15.03
CA TYR A 6 14.99 -18.75 -14.73
C TYR A 6 14.83 -17.26 -15.07
N GLU A 7 14.34 -16.91 -16.26
CA GLU A 7 14.10 -15.50 -16.64
C GLU A 7 13.03 -14.81 -15.76
N ARG A 8 11.97 -15.55 -15.38
CA ARG A 8 10.94 -15.04 -14.45
C ARG A 8 11.50 -14.80 -13.05
N SER A 9 12.27 -15.74 -12.53
CA SER A 9 12.89 -15.61 -11.20
C SER A 9 13.94 -14.50 -11.18
N GLU A 10 14.75 -14.37 -12.23
CA GLU A 10 15.73 -13.30 -12.37
C GLU A 10 15.08 -11.92 -12.41
N SER A 11 14.02 -11.77 -13.21
CA SER A 11 13.24 -10.53 -13.28
C SER A 11 12.64 -10.18 -11.92
N GLY A 12 12.04 -11.15 -11.23
CA GLY A 12 11.49 -10.95 -9.88
C GLY A 12 12.54 -10.51 -8.86
N LEU A 13 13.70 -11.17 -8.84
CA LEU A 13 14.82 -10.81 -7.97
C LEU A 13 15.36 -9.41 -8.27
N ARG A 14 15.47 -9.03 -9.55
CA ARG A 14 15.86 -7.67 -9.94
C ARG A 14 14.88 -6.63 -9.41
N TYR A 15 13.56 -6.85 -9.54
CA TYR A 15 12.55 -5.93 -8.99
C TYR A 15 12.64 -5.82 -7.47
N GLN A 16 12.83 -6.93 -6.75
CA GLN A 16 13.03 -6.91 -5.30
C GLN A 16 14.26 -6.10 -4.88
N LEU A 17 15.37 -6.22 -5.62
CA LEU A 17 16.59 -5.43 -5.36
C LEU A 17 16.39 -3.94 -5.65
N ILE A 18 15.66 -3.61 -6.72
CA ILE A 18 15.31 -2.22 -7.06
C ILE A 18 14.43 -1.62 -5.98
N GLU A 19 13.37 -2.32 -5.55
CA GLU A 19 12.51 -1.91 -4.44
C GLU A 19 13.32 -1.72 -3.16
N GLY A 20 14.17 -2.68 -2.81
CA GLY A 20 15.07 -2.61 -1.66
C GLY A 20 15.96 -1.36 -1.68
N LYS A 21 16.55 -1.05 -2.83
CA LYS A 21 17.38 0.14 -3.01
C LYS A 21 16.58 1.44 -2.90
N ILE A 22 15.40 1.51 -3.52
CA ILE A 22 14.53 2.69 -3.46
C ILE A 22 14.08 2.96 -2.02
N MET A 23 13.70 1.90 -1.28
CA MET A 23 13.33 2.01 0.13
C MET A 23 14.50 2.53 0.98
N ALA A 24 15.71 2.00 0.79
CA ALA A 24 16.89 2.41 1.52
C ALA A 24 17.29 3.87 1.21
N ASP A 25 17.34 4.24 -0.07
CA ASP A 25 17.76 5.57 -0.53
C ASP A 25 16.77 6.66 -0.07
N ASN A 26 15.48 6.34 0.02
CA ASN A 26 14.43 7.27 0.47
C ASN A 26 14.06 7.12 1.95
N LYS A 27 14.80 6.31 2.71
CA LYS A 27 14.57 6.05 4.15
C LYS A 27 13.12 5.67 4.45
N VAL A 28 12.51 4.88 3.57
CA VAL A 28 11.16 4.37 3.77
C VAL A 28 11.21 3.33 4.89
N GLN A 29 10.97 3.79 6.11
CA GLN A 29 10.86 2.96 7.30
C GLN A 29 9.42 2.99 7.81
N ILE A 30 8.99 1.84 8.31
CA ILE A 30 7.73 1.71 9.02
C ILE A 30 8.05 1.83 10.49
N THR A 31 7.55 2.89 11.10
CA THR A 31 7.65 3.08 12.54
C THR A 31 6.46 2.45 13.25
N PHE A 32 6.58 2.22 14.55
CA PHE A 32 5.45 1.77 15.36
C PHE A 32 4.30 2.80 15.35
N ASP A 33 4.62 4.09 15.31
CA ASP A 33 3.64 5.16 15.22
C ASP A 33 2.88 5.16 13.89
N ASP A 34 3.55 4.84 12.77
CA ASP A 34 2.90 4.64 11.47
C ASP A 34 1.88 3.50 11.55
N LEU A 35 2.28 2.37 12.13
CA LEU A 35 1.39 1.21 12.32
C LEU A 35 0.20 1.57 13.20
N LYS A 36 0.42 2.28 14.31
CA LYS A 36 -0.64 2.71 15.23
C LYS A 36 -1.63 3.65 14.54
N SER A 37 -1.14 4.68 13.86
CA SER A 37 -1.95 5.68 13.15
C SER A 37 -2.77 5.05 12.01
N TYR A 38 -2.12 4.20 11.20
CA TYR A 38 -2.78 3.50 10.10
C TYR A 38 -3.87 2.56 10.61
N THR A 39 -3.56 1.75 11.62
CA THR A 39 -4.52 0.81 12.23
C THR A 39 -5.69 1.57 12.84
N ALA A 40 -5.44 2.65 13.59
CA ALA A 40 -6.51 3.47 14.17
C ALA A 40 -7.44 4.04 13.09
N THR A 41 -6.89 4.53 11.98
CA THR A 41 -7.67 5.02 10.84
C THR A 41 -8.49 3.91 10.20
N MET A 42 -7.92 2.72 10.03
CA MET A 42 -8.61 1.56 9.49
C MET A 42 -9.78 1.12 10.38
N ILE A 43 -9.56 1.04 11.70
CA ILE A 43 -10.59 0.69 12.68
C ILE A 43 -11.71 1.74 12.71
N LYS A 44 -11.38 3.05 12.72
CA LYS A 44 -12.38 4.12 12.64
C LYS A 44 -13.24 4.02 11.38
N ARG A 45 -12.62 3.71 10.22
CA ARG A 45 -13.36 3.47 8.96
C ARG A 45 -14.26 2.25 9.05
N GLN A 46 -13.77 1.15 9.61
CA GLN A 46 -14.54 -0.08 9.79
C GLN A 46 -15.74 0.16 10.72
N MET A 47 -15.55 0.85 11.84
CA MET A 47 -16.63 1.22 12.77
C MET A 47 -17.69 2.10 12.11
N ALA A 48 -17.25 3.08 11.31
CA ALA A 48 -18.18 3.92 10.54
C ALA A 48 -19.01 3.12 9.53
N GLN A 49 -18.44 2.10 8.88
CA GLN A 49 -19.19 1.20 7.97
C GLN A 49 -20.27 0.41 8.71
N PHE A 50 -20.08 0.10 9.99
CA PHE A 50 -21.07 -0.56 10.85
C PHE A 50 -22.00 0.41 11.60
N GLY A 51 -21.99 1.70 11.25
CA GLY A 51 -22.86 2.71 11.86
C GLY A 51 -22.38 3.25 13.21
N GLN A 52 -21.20 2.86 13.68
CA GLN A 52 -20.55 3.42 14.87
C GLN A 52 -19.75 4.67 14.45
N MET A 53 -20.47 5.78 14.24
CA MET A 53 -19.87 7.01 13.71
C MET A 53 -18.97 7.77 14.69
N ASN A 54 -19.11 7.55 15.99
CA ASN A 54 -18.33 8.25 17.03
C ASN A 54 -17.72 7.27 18.05
N PRO A 55 -16.73 6.47 17.65
CA PRO A 55 -16.00 5.66 18.61
C PRO A 55 -15.15 6.55 19.51
N THR A 56 -15.03 6.21 20.80
CA THR A 56 -14.11 6.93 21.69
C THR A 56 -12.67 6.57 21.33
N ASP A 57 -11.72 7.48 21.54
CA ASP A 57 -10.31 7.18 21.26
C ASP A 57 -9.79 6.02 22.13
N ALA A 58 -10.35 5.83 23.33
CA ALA A 58 -10.03 4.69 24.20
C ALA A 58 -10.48 3.35 23.60
N ASP A 59 -11.67 3.28 23.00
CA ASP A 59 -12.15 2.06 22.34
C ASP A 59 -11.28 1.70 21.14
N VAL A 60 -10.89 2.72 20.35
CA VAL A 60 -10.01 2.54 19.20
C VAL A 60 -8.63 2.08 19.63
N ASP A 61 -8.03 2.72 20.64
CA ASP A 61 -6.70 2.37 21.14
C ASP A 61 -6.66 0.93 21.69
N GLY A 62 -7.72 0.47 22.36
CA GLY A 62 -7.82 -0.91 22.84
C GLY A 62 -7.83 -1.94 21.70
N ILE A 63 -8.55 -1.66 20.62
CA ILE A 63 -8.59 -2.53 19.42
C ILE A 63 -7.24 -2.50 18.71
N VAL A 64 -6.65 -1.31 18.55
CA VAL A 64 -5.34 -1.14 17.91
C VAL A 64 -4.27 -1.92 18.67
N ALA A 65 -4.22 -1.82 20.00
CA ALA A 65 -3.27 -2.59 20.81
C ALA A 65 -3.43 -4.11 20.60
N ARG A 66 -4.67 -4.59 20.49
CA ARG A 66 -4.94 -6.02 20.22
C ARG A 66 -4.47 -6.43 18.82
N VAL A 67 -4.74 -5.64 17.81
CA VAL A 67 -4.30 -5.90 16.42
C VAL A 67 -2.77 -5.90 16.33
N LEU A 68 -2.11 -4.90 16.95
CA LEU A 68 -0.66 -4.80 16.96
C LEU A 68 0.03 -5.85 17.85
N SER A 69 -0.70 -6.50 18.76
CA SER A 69 -0.17 -7.65 19.51
C SER A 69 -0.10 -8.93 18.67
N ASN A 70 -0.82 -8.97 17.54
CA ASN A 70 -0.80 -10.10 16.62
C ASN A 70 0.28 -9.89 15.55
N GLN A 71 1.30 -10.75 15.56
CA GLN A 71 2.43 -10.67 14.62
C GLN A 71 2.01 -10.81 13.15
N ASP A 72 1.01 -11.65 12.85
CA ASP A 72 0.53 -11.84 11.48
C ASP A 72 -0.16 -10.58 10.96
N GLU A 73 -0.97 -9.92 11.80
CA GLU A 73 -1.60 -8.65 11.46
C GLU A 73 -0.57 -7.53 11.32
N VAL A 74 0.42 -7.46 12.22
CA VAL A 74 1.51 -6.48 12.10
C VAL A 74 2.24 -6.65 10.78
N LYS A 75 2.54 -7.89 10.36
CA LYS A 75 3.20 -8.16 9.08
C LYS A 75 2.32 -7.69 7.90
N ARG A 76 1.05 -8.08 7.88
CA ARG A 76 0.10 -7.70 6.84
C ARG A 76 -0.07 -6.19 6.73
N LEU A 77 -0.21 -5.50 7.87
CA LEU A 77 -0.34 -4.05 7.93
C LEU A 77 0.96 -3.36 7.48
N SER A 78 2.12 -3.91 7.84
CA SER A 78 3.40 -3.39 7.39
C SER A 78 3.53 -3.46 5.87
N GLU A 79 3.14 -4.57 5.24
CA GLU A 79 3.12 -4.70 3.78
C GLU A 79 2.18 -3.69 3.12
N GLN A 80 0.99 -3.45 3.69
CA GLN A 80 0.04 -2.45 3.19
C GLN A 80 0.60 -1.02 3.28
N ILE A 81 1.17 -0.65 4.42
CA ILE A 81 1.78 0.67 4.62
C ILE A 81 2.97 0.85 3.66
N MET A 82 3.77 -0.21 3.46
CA MET A 82 4.89 -0.17 2.53
C MET A 82 4.43 0.12 1.10
N SER A 83 3.40 -0.58 0.64
CA SER A 83 2.83 -0.38 -0.70
C SER A 83 2.33 1.05 -0.89
N GLU A 84 1.65 1.62 0.11
CA GLU A 84 1.17 3.00 0.07
C GLU A 84 2.33 4.01 0.04
N LYS A 85 3.35 3.84 0.89
CA LYS A 85 4.54 4.71 0.91
C LYS A 85 5.31 4.65 -0.41
N MET A 86 5.47 3.46 -1.00
CA MET A 86 6.11 3.27 -2.30
C MET A 86 5.32 3.94 -3.42
N LEU A 87 3.98 3.78 -3.44
CA LEU A 87 3.13 4.45 -4.41
C LEU A 87 3.23 5.98 -4.32
N ASN A 88 3.22 6.52 -3.09
CA ASN A 88 3.36 7.96 -2.88
C ASN A 88 4.74 8.46 -3.32
N LEU A 89 5.79 7.72 -3.02
CA LEU A 89 7.14 8.01 -3.51
C LEU A 89 7.20 8.02 -5.04
N PHE A 90 6.56 7.06 -5.72
CA PHE A 90 6.48 7.05 -7.17
C PHE A 90 5.71 8.27 -7.70
N LYS A 91 4.59 8.64 -7.10
CA LYS A 91 3.84 9.85 -7.48
C LYS A 91 4.67 11.13 -7.35
N GLU A 92 5.52 11.22 -6.34
CA GLU A 92 6.38 12.39 -6.10
C GLU A 92 7.60 12.43 -7.03
N LYS A 93 8.23 11.28 -7.29
CA LYS A 93 9.49 11.20 -8.05
C LYS A 93 9.28 10.99 -9.55
N VAL A 94 8.16 10.41 -9.96
CA VAL A 94 7.84 10.18 -11.37
C VAL A 94 7.05 11.37 -11.89
N SER A 95 7.60 12.06 -12.89
CA SER A 95 6.86 13.11 -13.59
C SER A 95 5.72 12.48 -14.40
N ALA A 96 4.48 12.63 -13.93
CA ALA A 96 3.31 12.23 -14.70
C ALA A 96 3.04 13.24 -15.82
N LYS A 97 2.86 12.75 -17.05
CA LYS A 97 2.35 13.57 -18.16
C LYS A 97 0.83 13.55 -18.09
N SER A 98 0.22 14.70 -17.83
CA SER A 98 -1.24 14.84 -17.95
C SER A 98 -1.63 14.91 -19.42
N LYS A 99 -2.62 14.13 -19.83
CA LYS A 99 -3.20 14.12 -21.18
C LYS A 99 -4.70 14.34 -21.03
N GLU A 100 -5.24 15.33 -21.72
CA GLU A 100 -6.67 15.53 -21.81
C GLU A 100 -7.25 14.52 -22.82
N VAL A 101 -8.25 13.75 -22.38
CA VAL A 101 -8.91 12.72 -23.20
C VAL A 101 -10.42 12.86 -23.07
N SER A 102 -11.15 12.55 -24.14
CA SER A 102 -12.61 12.44 -24.08
C SER A 102 -13.02 11.16 -23.33
N TYR A 103 -14.25 11.13 -22.81
CA TYR A 103 -14.81 9.95 -22.14
C TYR A 103 -14.70 8.69 -23.01
N GLU A 104 -15.03 8.80 -24.30
CA GLU A 104 -14.92 7.68 -25.26
C GLU A 104 -13.47 7.19 -25.41
N THR A 105 -12.51 8.12 -25.47
CA THR A 105 -11.08 7.77 -25.59
C THR A 105 -10.57 7.09 -24.31
N PHE A 106 -11.02 7.53 -23.14
CA PHE A 106 -10.67 6.91 -21.87
C PHE A 106 -11.17 5.46 -21.77
N ILE A 107 -12.44 5.22 -22.15
CA ILE A 107 -13.03 3.87 -22.14
C ILE A 107 -12.28 2.95 -23.11
N LYS A 108 -11.96 3.45 -24.31
CA LYS A 108 -11.22 2.72 -25.34
C LYS A 108 -9.80 2.36 -24.89
N GLU A 109 -9.07 3.27 -24.26
CA GLU A 109 -7.70 3.01 -23.78
C GLU A 109 -7.66 2.07 -22.56
N MET A 110 -8.63 2.17 -21.64
CA MET A 110 -8.60 1.41 -20.37
C MET A 110 -9.15 -0.02 -20.48
N TYR A 111 -10.14 -0.25 -21.35
CA TYR A 111 -10.81 -1.55 -21.46
C TYR A 111 -10.48 -2.31 -22.74
N GLY A 112 -9.76 -1.67 -23.69
CA GLY A 112 -9.47 -2.22 -25.00
C GLY A 112 -10.71 -2.29 -25.89
N GLU A 113 -10.57 -1.86 -27.15
CA GLU A 113 -11.50 -2.31 -28.18
C GLU A 113 -11.39 -3.83 -28.30
N ASN A 114 -12.52 -4.54 -28.22
CA ASN A 114 -12.63 -5.86 -28.83
C ASN A 114 -12.36 -5.77 -30.33
#